data_AF-A0A923Y7D5-F1
#
_entry.id   AF-A0A923Y7D5-F1
#
_cell.length_a   1.000
_cell.length_b   1.000
_cell.length_c   1.000
_cell.angle_alpha   90.00
_cell.angle_beta   90.00
_cell.angle_gamma   90.00
#
_symmetry.space_group_name_H-M   'P 1'
#
loop_
_entity.id
_entity.type
_entity.pdbx_description
1 polymer ?
#
loop_
_entity_poly.entity_id
_entity_poly.type
_entity_poly.pdbx_seq_one_letter_code
_entity_poly.pdbx_strand_id
1 'polypeptide(L)'
;MIELLSDPQAWIALATLTALELVLGIDNIVFISILVDKLPKAQRERARRLGLFMAMFMRIGLLLVLSWIVGLVAPLFSVLGKGFSGRDLILIGGGLFLIYKSTGEIHETHEGEEGHASS
;
A
#
# COMPACT_ATOMS: atom_id res chain seq x y z
N MET A 1 23.93 -19.06 10.18
CA MET A 1 22.52 -19.50 10.21
C MET A 1 22.06 -19.90 11.61
N ILE A 2 22.81 -20.68 12.39
CA ILE A 2 22.44 -21.03 13.78
C ILE A 2 22.60 -19.84 14.75
N GLU A 3 23.56 -18.93 14.53
CA GLU A 3 23.72 -17.71 15.34
C GLU A 3 22.46 -16.82 15.38
N LEU A 4 21.70 -16.74 14.28
CA LEU A 4 20.42 -16.00 14.20
C LEU A 4 19.33 -16.59 15.10
N LEU A 5 19.37 -17.89 15.37
CA LEU A 5 18.40 -18.58 16.23
C LEU A 5 18.76 -18.45 17.72
N SER A 6 20.04 -18.20 18.02
CA SER A 6 20.56 -18.00 19.37
C SER A 6 20.61 -16.54 19.80
N ASP A 7 20.44 -15.59 18.87
CA ASP A 7 20.40 -14.16 19.15
C ASP A 7 19.03 -13.72 19.69
N PRO A 8 18.92 -13.25 20.94
CA PRO A 8 17.68 -12.71 21.50
C PRO A 8 17.10 -11.55 20.68
N GLN A 9 17.95 -10.77 20.01
CA GLN A 9 17.53 -9.61 19.25
C GLN A 9 16.78 -10.00 17.97
N ALA A 10 17.17 -11.11 17.34
CA ALA A 10 16.46 -11.67 16.19
C ALA A 10 15.04 -12.11 16.55
N TRP A 11 14.84 -12.70 17.74
CA TRP A 11 13.51 -13.07 18.24
C TRP A 11 12.64 -11.85 18.52
N ILE A 12 13.21 -10.81 19.12
CA ILE A 12 12.48 -9.55 19.37
C ILE A 12 12.08 -8.89 18.05
N ALA A 13 12.99 -8.83 17.07
CA ALA A 13 12.69 -8.29 15.74
C ALA A 13 11.59 -9.10 15.03
N LEU A 14 11.68 -10.43 15.04
CA LEU A 14 10.68 -11.31 14.45
C LEU A 14 9.30 -11.12 15.12
N ALA A 15 9.27 -11.06 16.46
CA ALA A 15 8.04 -10.85 17.21
C ALA A 15 7.42 -9.48 16.89
N THR A 16 8.24 -8.43 16.81
CA THR A 16 7.79 -7.07 16.49
C THR A 16 7.24 -6.99 15.06
N LEU A 17 7.97 -7.54 14.08
CA LEU A 17 7.54 -7.62 12.69
C LEU A 17 6.22 -8.37 12.55
N THR A 18 6.12 -9.53 13.20
CA THR A 18 4.90 -10.35 13.19
C THR A 18 3.72 -9.61 13.83
N ALA A 19 3.95 -8.88 14.93
CA ALA A 19 2.93 -8.08 15.57
C ALA A 19 2.42 -6.94 14.68
N LEU A 20 3.34 -6.19 14.04
CA LEU A 20 2.97 -5.11 13.10
C LEU A 20 2.20 -5.65 11.88
N GLU A 21 2.65 -6.76 11.31
CA GLU A 21 2.04 -7.46 10.18
C GLU A 21 0.62 -7.95 10.50
N LEU A 22 0.38 -8.37 11.76
CA LEU A 22 -0.93 -8.75 12.29
C LEU A 22 -1.84 -7.54 12.47
N VAL A 23 -1.36 -6.46 13.10
CA VAL A 23 -2.16 -5.25 13.35
C VAL A 23 -2.61 -4.61 12.04
N LEU A 24 -1.70 -4.44 11.07
CA LEU A 24 -2.06 -3.96 9.73
C LEU A 24 -3.02 -4.92 9.00
N GLY A 25 -2.81 -6.22 9.16
CA GLY A 25 -3.65 -7.23 8.54
C GLY A 25 -5.08 -7.23 9.05
N ILE A 26 -5.27 -7.01 10.35
CA ILE A 26 -6.59 -6.98 11.00
C ILE A 26 -7.42 -5.80 10.50
N ASP A 27 -6.83 -4.60 10.40
CA ASP A 27 -7.54 -3.40 9.97
C ASP A 27 -8.21 -3.59 8.59
N ASN A 28 -7.46 -4.17 7.65
CA ASN A 28 -7.94 -4.44 6.29
C ASN A 28 -9.05 -5.52 6.24
N ILE A 29 -8.96 -6.57 7.08
CA ILE A 29 -10.01 -7.61 7.16
C ILE A 29 -11.29 -7.07 7.82
N VAL A 30 -11.13 -6.23 8.85
CA VAL A 30 -12.25 -5.58 9.54
C VAL A 30 -12.96 -4.62 8.60
N PHE A 31 -12.23 -3.81 7.84
CA PHE A 31 -12.80 -2.90 6.85
C PHE A 31 -13.66 -3.65 5.81
N ILE A 32 -13.12 -4.74 5.24
CA ILE A 32 -13.86 -5.57 4.26
C ILE A 32 -15.11 -6.17 4.89
N SER A 33 -15.00 -6.65 6.13
CA SER A 33 -16.14 -7.24 6.84
C SER A 33 -17.24 -6.21 7.08
N ILE A 34 -16.89 -4.99 7.49
CA ILE A 34 -17.83 -3.87 7.69
C ILE A 34 -18.50 -3.47 6.37
N LEU A 35 -17.72 -3.38 5.28
CA LEU A 35 -18.23 -2.97 3.98
C LEU A 35 -19.19 -4.01 3.41
N VAL A 36 -18.87 -5.29 3.56
CA VAL A 36 -19.71 -6.40 3.11
C VAL A 36 -20.97 -6.53 3.94
N ASP A 37 -20.97 -6.14 5.21
CA ASP A 37 -22.18 -6.15 6.03
C ASP A 37 -23.23 -5.11 5.59
N LYS A 38 -22.86 -4.16 4.72
CA LYS A 38 -23.82 -3.27 4.04
C LYS A 38 -24.53 -3.93 2.84
N LEU A 39 -24.08 -5.10 2.36
CA LEU A 39 -24.68 -5.80 1.23
C LEU A 39 -25.91 -6.64 1.63
N PRO A 40 -26.84 -6.91 0.69
CA PRO A 40 -27.96 -7.82 0.89
C PRO A 40 -27.48 -9.21 1.34
N LYS A 41 -28.22 -9.85 2.27
CA LYS A 41 -27.82 -11.14 2.89
C LYS A 41 -27.44 -12.23 1.88
N ALA A 42 -28.10 -12.25 0.72
CA ALA A 42 -27.83 -13.22 -0.35
C ALA A 42 -26.43 -13.08 -0.99
N GLN A 43 -25.79 -11.91 -0.89
CA GLN A 43 -24.49 -11.62 -1.53
C GLN A 43 -23.33 -11.49 -0.53
N ARG A 44 -23.61 -11.34 0.77
CA ARG A 44 -22.58 -11.15 1.80
C ARG A 44 -21.52 -12.25 1.82
N GLU A 45 -21.94 -13.50 1.77
CA GLU A 45 -21.03 -14.66 1.80
C GLU A 45 -20.02 -14.62 0.64
N ARG A 46 -20.53 -14.36 -0.57
CA ARG A 46 -19.71 -14.27 -1.80
C ARG A 46 -18.81 -13.05 -1.78
N ALA A 47 -19.34 -11.90 -1.39
CA ALA A 47 -18.59 -10.65 -1.31
C ALA A 47 -17.49 -10.70 -0.24
N ARG A 48 -17.73 -11.35 0.92
CA ARG A 48 -16.72 -11.57 1.95
C ARG A 48 -15.60 -12.45 1.45
N ARG A 49 -15.93 -13.57 0.81
CA ARG A 49 -14.94 -14.52 0.29
C ARG A 49 -14.11 -13.90 -0.85
N LEU A 50 -14.76 -13.20 -1.77
CA LEU A 50 -14.10 -12.48 -2.86
C LEU A 50 -13.24 -11.32 -2.34
N GLY A 51 -13.77 -10.54 -1.40
CA GLY A 51 -13.05 -9.43 -0.77
C GLY A 51 -11.81 -9.89 -0.03
N LEU A 52 -11.93 -10.96 0.77
CA LEU A 52 -10.79 -11.54 1.49
C LEU A 52 -9.74 -12.12 0.53
N PHE A 53 -10.18 -12.79 -0.53
CA PHE A 53 -9.29 -13.32 -1.56
C PHE A 53 -8.54 -12.20 -2.29
N MET A 54 -9.26 -11.16 -2.75
CA MET A 54 -8.67 -9.97 -3.36
C MET A 54 -7.73 -9.23 -2.42
N ALA A 55 -8.04 -9.17 -1.12
CA ALA A 55 -7.19 -8.53 -0.12
C ALA A 55 -5.85 -9.26 0.07
N MET A 56 -5.88 -10.59 0.17
CA MET A 56 -4.65 -11.38 0.22
C MET A 56 -3.85 -11.26 -1.08
N PHE A 57 -4.54 -11.28 -2.23
CA PHE A 57 -3.89 -11.11 -3.52
C PHE A 57 -3.22 -9.74 -3.65
N MET A 58 -3.91 -8.67 -3.26
CA MET A 58 -3.37 -7.31 -3.23
C MET A 58 -2.17 -7.21 -2.30
N ARG A 59 -2.23 -7.83 -1.11
CA ARG A 59 -1.10 -7.89 -0.18
C ARG A 59 0.12 -8.55 -0.82
N ILE A 60 -0.05 -9.73 -1.42
CA ILE A 60 1.04 -10.44 -2.09
C ILE A 60 1.58 -9.63 -3.27
N GLY A 61 0.71 -9.02 -4.08
CA GLY A 61 1.08 -8.17 -5.19
C GLY A 61 1.91 -6.97 -4.75
N LEU A 62 1.47 -6.25 -3.70
CA LEU A 62 2.20 -5.13 -3.13
C LEU A 62 3.55 -5.57 -2.53
N LEU A 63 3.60 -6.71 -1.85
CA LEU A 63 4.87 -7.27 -1.33
C LEU A 63 5.83 -7.67 -2.45
N LEU A 64 5.34 -8.23 -3.57
CA LEU A 64 6.15 -8.55 -4.74
C LEU A 64 6.69 -7.28 -5.41
N VAL A 65 5.84 -6.26 -5.58
CA VAL A 65 6.25 -4.96 -6.09
C VAL A 65 7.29 -4.32 -5.17
N LEU A 66 7.07 -4.36 -3.86
CA LEU A 66 8.03 -3.85 -2.87
C LEU A 66 9.36 -4.61 -2.93
N SER A 67 9.31 -5.94 -3.02
CA SER A 67 10.50 -6.78 -3.17
C SER A 67 11.28 -6.42 -4.44
N TRP A 68 10.58 -6.19 -5.55
CA TRP A 68 11.17 -5.73 -6.80
C TRP A 68 11.79 -4.33 -6.66
N ILE A 69 11.07 -3.38 -6.05
CA ILE A 69 11.54 -2.01 -5.78
C ILE A 69 12.77 -2.00 -4.87
N VAL A 70 12.80 -2.82 -3.82
CA VAL A 70 13.98 -2.97 -2.95
C VAL A 70 15.17 -3.50 -3.74
N GLY A 71 14.95 -4.40 -4.71
CA GLY A 71 15.97 -4.80 -5.67
C GLY A 71 16.51 -3.64 -6.51
N LEU A 72 15.67 -2.68 -6.89
CA LEU A 72 16.05 -1.45 -7.60
C LEU A 72 16.84 -0.45 -6.72
N VAL A 73 16.89 -0.65 -5.40
CA VAL A 73 17.72 0.15 -4.47
C VAL A 73 19.21 -0.21 -4.60
N ALA A 74 19.54 -1.42 -5.09
CA ALA A 74 20.90 -1.73 -5.47
C ALA A 74 21.32 -0.80 -6.63
N PRO A 75 22.50 -0.15 -6.56
CA PRO A 75 22.93 0.78 -7.60
C PRO A 75 23.14 0.02 -8.91
N LEU A 76 22.17 0.11 -9.83
CA LEU A 76 22.20 -0.60 -11.12
C LEU A 76 23.28 -0.04 -12.06
N PHE A 77 23.57 1.27 -11.98
CA PHE A 77 24.66 1.92 -12.69
C PHE A 77 25.20 3.11 -11.89
N SER A 78 26.53 3.29 -11.86
CA SER A 78 27.21 4.46 -11.31
C SER A 78 27.58 5.41 -12.44
N VAL A 79 26.93 6.58 -12.51
CA VAL A 79 27.30 7.66 -13.44
C VAL A 79 27.83 8.81 -12.61
N LEU A 80 29.07 9.25 -12.88
CA LEU A 80 29.76 10.33 -12.15
C LEU A 80 29.90 10.14 -10.62
N GLY A 81 30.00 8.89 -10.14
CA GLY A 81 30.15 8.62 -8.70
C GLY A 81 28.89 8.83 -7.85
N LYS A 82 27.74 9.16 -8.49
CA LYS A 82 26.43 9.11 -7.86
C LYS A 82 25.72 7.85 -8.35
N GLY A 83 25.44 6.93 -7.43
CA GLY A 83 24.66 5.73 -7.74
C GLY A 83 23.24 6.18 -8.09
N PHE A 84 22.83 6.02 -9.34
CA PHE A 84 21.46 6.32 -9.75
C PHE A 84 20.63 5.07 -9.47
N SER A 85 19.77 5.14 -8.45
CA SER A 85 18.93 4.02 -8.06
C SER A 85 17.55 4.14 -8.70
N GLY A 86 16.89 3.01 -8.95
CA GLY A 86 15.48 3.03 -9.32
C GLY A 86 14.57 3.70 -8.27
N ARG A 87 15.04 3.83 -7.02
CA ARG A 87 14.42 4.66 -5.98
C ARG A 87 14.26 6.12 -6.43
N ASP A 88 15.28 6.69 -7.06
CA ASP A 88 15.28 8.11 -7.44
C ASP A 88 14.26 8.38 -8.55
N LEU A 89 14.13 7.45 -9.50
CA LEU A 89 13.10 7.46 -10.53
C LEU A 89 11.69 7.36 -9.95
N ILE A 90 11.48 6.47 -8.98
CA ILE A 90 10.18 6.30 -8.30
C ILE A 90 9.84 7.55 -7.46
N LEU A 91 10.81 8.15 -6.77
CA LEU A 91 10.59 9.37 -6.00
C LEU A 91 10.23 10.56 -6.89
N ILE A 92 10.93 10.73 -8.00
CA ILE A 92 10.63 11.80 -8.97
C ILE A 92 9.25 11.55 -9.61
N GLY A 93 8.97 10.32 -10.06
CA GLY A 93 7.68 9.97 -10.68
C GLY A 93 6.50 10.07 -9.71
N GLY A 94 6.65 9.54 -8.49
CA GLY A 94 5.65 9.61 -7.44
C GLY A 94 5.38 11.04 -6.95
N GLY A 95 6.44 11.84 -6.81
CA GLY A 95 6.31 13.26 -6.49
C GLY A 95 5.54 14.04 -7.56
N LEU A 96 5.84 13.81 -8.83
CA LEU A 96 5.10 14.42 -9.95
C LEU A 96 3.63 13.97 -9.98
N PHE A 97 3.37 12.68 -9.76
CA PHE A 97 2.02 12.12 -9.72
C PHE A 97 1.16 12.74 -8.61
N LEU A 98 1.74 12.90 -7.40
CA LEU A 98 1.05 13.55 -6.30
C LEU A 98 0.74 15.01 -6.60
N ILE A 99 1.69 15.76 -7.19
CA ILE A 99 1.46 17.16 -7.60
C ILE A 99 0.31 17.24 -8.62
N TYR A 100 0.30 16.36 -9.61
CA TYR A 100 -0.78 16.30 -10.61
C TYR A 100 -2.14 15.99 -9.96
N LYS A 101 -2.21 14.95 -9.13
CA LYS A 101 -3.45 14.52 -8.47
C LYS A 101 -3.98 15.59 -7.50
N SER A 102 -3.11 16.16 -6.67
CA SER A 102 -3.48 17.26 -5.76
C SER A 102 -3.95 18.49 -6.53
N THR A 103 -3.35 18.81 -7.68
CA THR A 103 -3.83 19.92 -8.53
C THR A 103 -5.20 19.62 -9.12
N GLY A 104 -5.45 18.39 -9.57
CA GLY A 104 -6.75 17.95 -10.07
C GLY A 104 -7.85 17.97 -9.01
N GLU A 105 -7.58 17.44 -7.81
CA GLU A 105 -8.52 17.47 -6.68
C GLU A 105 -8.83 18.90 -6.22
N ILE A 106 -7.84 19.80 -6.23
CA ILE A 106 -8.07 21.22 -5.93
C ILE A 106 -8.94 21.88 -7.01
N HIS A 107 -8.75 21.54 -8.29
CA HIS A 107 -9.57 22.07 -9.39
C HIS A 107 -11.02 21.59 -9.30
N GLU A 108 -11.22 20.32 -8.96
CA GLU A 108 -12.55 19.70 -8.82
C GLU A 108 -13.31 20.22 -7.59
N THR A 109 -12.60 20.59 -6.51
CA THR A 109 -13.21 21.18 -5.31
C THR A 109 -13.59 22.65 -5.51
N HIS A 110 -12.97 23.36 -6.47
CA HIS A 110 -13.24 24.77 -6.75
C HIS A 110 -14.34 25.03 -7.79
N GLU A 111 -14.73 24.03 -8.60
CA GLU A 111 -15.84 24.16 -9.57
C GLU A 111 -17.21 23.71 -8.99
N GLY A 112 -17.25 23.23 -7.75
CA GLY A 112 -18.47 22.74 -7.09
C GLY A 112 -19.35 23.78 -6.37
N GLU A 113 -18.99 25.07 -6.35
CA GLU A 113 -19.75 26.14 -5.68
C GLU A 113 -20.42 27.17 -6.61
N GLU A 114 -20.46 26.94 -7.93
CA GLU A 114 -21.20 27.81 -8.86
C GLU A 114 -22.21 27.01 -9.69
N GLY A 115 -23.39 26.71 -9.14
CA GLY A 115 -24.40 26.01 -9.96
C GLY A 115 -25.78 25.69 -9.39
N HIS A 116 -26.16 26.14 -8.17
CA HIS A 116 -27.55 25.99 -7.72
C HIS A 116 -28.06 27.26 -7.03
N ALA A 117 -28.11 28.34 -7.80
CA ALA A 117 -28.98 29.48 -7.56
C ALA A 117 -29.84 29.72 -8.81
N SER A 118 -30.95 29.02 -8.96
CA SER A 118 -32.14 29.55 -9.66
C SER A 118 -33.35 28.62 -9.55
N SER A 119 -34.42 29.19 -9.00
CA SER A 119 -35.85 28.91 -9.22
C SER A 119 -36.50 27.75 -8.47
#